data_AF-A0A3S0ZJM8-F1
#
_entry.id   AF-A0A3S0ZJM8-F1
#
_cell.length_a   1.000
_cell.length_b   1.000
_cell.length_c   1.000
_cell.angle_alpha   90.00
_cell.angle_beta   90.00
_cell.angle_gamma   90.00
#
_symmetry.space_group_name_H-M   'P 1'
#
loop_
_entity.id
_entity.type
_entity.pdbx_description
1 polymer ?
#
loop_
_entity_poly.entity_id
_entity_poly.type
_entity_poly.pdbx_seq_one_letter_code
_entity_poly.pdbx_strand_id
1 'polypeptide(L)'
;NEAFLALSSYFQRVSEQARVFLENDDVDLSDDERRQLTLMTKVGTAAQTDKDKVELLTRIETNMTTIYSTAKVCYNLTDSNSTDPCLRLEPELTKLMTSRDPDLLASIWKLWRDNSGRKMREQFTEYVRLSNEAVQIAGYADLGAYWRSAYDTPTFEQDIAALWEQVLPLYQHLHSYVRRKLQQAYPNYTFPPGGHIPAHLLGDMWAQTWGNIGDIVNPFKDKELLDTTKEMIRQNYTVMRMFKMAEEFFYSLGFDNMTDTFWRESMFVRPEGREVSCHASAHDLYRKDDFRRVMCTEVNHEYLMIIHHEMGHIHYCMEYADLPFVYTDGANPGRGGKKQCSSLFLFVSLCLCLSLSLHTDLNFLMSMALTDVAFLPFGYLIDQWRWSVFRGDTPADKYNEDWWKLRCKIQGVSPPVQRTEEDFDPGAKFHVPASYSYDRYFVAFVIQFQFYKAACEAANYTGPLHQCDFYNNKAAGDKIRSMLQLGSSKPWPDAMEKITGQRSMDAGPLLEYFQPLLEFLKKENGDDFGWEDSCPEDLPTGGAA
;
A
#
# COMPACT_ATOMS: atom_id res chain seq x y z
N ASN A 1 -23.52 -9.22 -6.55
CA ASN A 1 -23.26 -10.54 -7.18
C ASN A 1 -23.77 -10.59 -8.61
N GLU A 2 -25.05 -10.33 -8.89
CA GLU A 2 -25.59 -10.35 -10.27
C GLU A 2 -24.83 -9.45 -11.25
N ALA A 3 -24.57 -8.19 -10.88
CA ALA A 3 -23.80 -7.26 -11.70
C ALA A 3 -22.37 -7.76 -11.98
N PHE A 4 -21.73 -8.43 -11.01
CA PHE A 4 -20.39 -9.00 -11.18
C PHE A 4 -20.39 -10.17 -12.16
N LEU A 5 -21.38 -11.07 -12.06
CA LEU A 5 -21.54 -12.18 -12.99
C LEU A 5 -21.80 -11.68 -14.42
N ALA A 6 -22.67 -10.68 -14.57
CA ALA A 6 -22.95 -10.06 -15.86
C ALA A 6 -21.69 -9.42 -16.48
N LEU A 7 -20.91 -8.71 -15.66
CA LEU A 7 -19.65 -8.09 -16.07
C LEU A 7 -18.58 -9.12 -16.44
N SER A 8 -18.46 -10.20 -15.65
CA SER A 8 -17.55 -11.32 -15.94
C SER A 8 -17.87 -11.95 -17.29
N SER A 9 -19.14 -12.26 -17.54
CA SER A 9 -19.59 -12.80 -18.83
C SER A 9 -19.38 -11.82 -19.99
N TYR A 10 -19.51 -10.51 -19.76
CA TYR A 10 -19.20 -9.50 -20.77
C TYR A 10 -17.71 -9.49 -21.13
N PHE A 11 -16.83 -9.39 -20.13
CA PHE A 11 -15.39 -9.37 -20.35
C PHE A 11 -14.87 -10.65 -21.01
N GLN A 12 -15.42 -11.80 -20.64
CA GLN A 12 -15.10 -13.06 -21.30
C GLN A 12 -15.36 -13.00 -22.81
N ARG A 13 -16.56 -12.57 -23.23
CA ARG A 13 -16.91 -12.45 -24.66
C ARG A 13 -16.02 -11.44 -25.39
N VAL A 14 -15.74 -10.31 -24.76
CA VAL A 14 -14.86 -9.28 -25.32
C VAL A 14 -13.44 -9.82 -25.51
N SER A 15 -12.91 -10.56 -24.53
CA SER A 15 -11.60 -11.20 -24.63
C SER A 15 -11.55 -12.24 -25.73
N GLU A 16 -12.56 -13.10 -25.85
CA GLU A 16 -12.65 -14.10 -26.93
C GLU A 16 -12.64 -13.43 -28.32
N GLN A 17 -13.43 -12.37 -28.50
CA GLN A 17 -13.45 -11.61 -29.75
C GLN A 17 -12.13 -10.89 -30.03
N ALA A 18 -11.51 -10.30 -29.00
CA ALA A 18 -10.23 -9.60 -29.16
C ALA A 18 -9.11 -10.56 -29.59
N ARG A 19 -9.08 -11.79 -29.06
CA ARG A 19 -8.12 -12.83 -29.47
C ARG A 19 -8.22 -13.18 -30.94
N VAL A 20 -9.43 -13.29 -31.50
CA VAL A 20 -9.63 -13.58 -32.92
C VAL A 20 -8.92 -12.55 -33.81
N PHE A 21 -8.93 -11.27 -33.45
CA PHE A 21 -8.21 -10.24 -34.20
C PHE A 21 -6.70 -10.28 -33.98
N LEU A 22 -6.25 -10.54 -32.75
CA LEU A 22 -4.81 -10.60 -32.42
C LEU A 22 -4.09 -11.80 -33.06
N GLU A 23 -4.79 -12.92 -33.21
CA GLU A 23 -4.27 -14.18 -33.78
C GLU A 23 -4.39 -14.24 -35.31
N ASN A 24 -5.09 -13.29 -35.93
CA ASN A 24 -5.29 -13.26 -37.37
C ASN A 24 -4.22 -12.39 -38.05
N ASP A 25 -3.20 -13.04 -38.60
CA ASP A 25 -2.11 -12.39 -39.33
C ASP A 25 -2.57 -11.62 -40.60
N ASP A 26 -3.78 -11.87 -41.11
CA ASP A 26 -4.34 -11.16 -42.26
C ASP A 26 -4.94 -9.78 -41.89
N VAL A 27 -5.04 -9.45 -40.59
CA VAL A 27 -5.56 -8.16 -40.12
C VAL A 27 -4.39 -7.23 -39.78
N ASP A 28 -4.25 -6.16 -40.56
CA ASP A 28 -3.28 -5.09 -40.27
C ASP A 28 -3.82 -4.20 -39.14
N LEU A 29 -3.24 -4.33 -37.95
CA LEU A 29 -3.59 -3.58 -36.75
C LEU A 29 -2.53 -2.51 -36.49
N SER A 30 -2.96 -1.26 -36.30
CA SER A 30 -2.08 -0.22 -35.74
C SER A 30 -1.60 -0.59 -34.33
N ASP A 31 -0.51 0.03 -33.88
CA ASP A 31 0.01 -0.18 -32.52
C ASP A 31 -1.03 0.14 -31.44
N ASP A 32 -1.88 1.15 -31.67
CA ASP A 32 -2.96 1.51 -30.75
C ASP A 32 -4.04 0.43 -30.72
N GLU A 33 -4.55 -0.01 -31.88
CA GLU A 33 -5.55 -1.08 -31.95
C GLU A 33 -5.03 -2.38 -31.32
N ARG A 34 -3.78 -2.74 -31.60
CA ARG A 34 -3.13 -3.91 -31.00
C ARG A 34 -3.04 -3.80 -29.49
N ARG A 35 -2.72 -2.62 -28.93
CA ARG A 35 -2.68 -2.41 -27.49
C ARG A 35 -4.07 -2.49 -26.86
N GLN A 36 -5.09 -1.85 -27.46
CA GLN A 36 -6.47 -1.94 -27.01
C GLN A 36 -6.94 -3.40 -26.94
N LEU A 37 -6.74 -4.16 -28.02
CA LEU A 37 -7.11 -5.57 -28.09
C LEU A 37 -6.34 -6.40 -27.06
N THR A 38 -5.02 -6.17 -26.91
CA THR A 38 -4.20 -6.87 -25.91
C THR A 38 -4.73 -6.65 -24.50
N LEU A 39 -5.04 -5.40 -24.12
CA LEU A 39 -5.60 -5.10 -22.80
C LEU A 39 -6.98 -5.74 -22.60
N MET A 40 -7.81 -5.81 -23.65
CA MET A 40 -9.10 -6.49 -23.60
C MET A 40 -8.98 -8.00 -23.33
N THR A 41 -7.85 -8.64 -23.66
CA THR A 41 -7.61 -10.05 -23.33
C THR A 41 -7.21 -10.31 -21.87
N LYS A 42 -6.81 -9.27 -21.12
CA LYS A 42 -6.35 -9.36 -19.72
C LYS A 42 -7.53 -9.39 -18.75
N VAL A 43 -8.35 -10.46 -18.83
CA VAL A 43 -9.59 -10.61 -18.03
C VAL A 43 -9.41 -11.35 -16.71
N GLY A 44 -8.24 -11.94 -16.46
CA GLY A 44 -7.90 -12.60 -15.21
C GLY A 44 -8.83 -13.76 -14.87
N THR A 45 -9.34 -13.79 -13.63
CA THR A 45 -10.23 -14.85 -13.17
C THR A 45 -11.59 -14.88 -13.88
N ALA A 46 -11.96 -13.81 -14.61
CA ALA A 46 -13.17 -13.79 -15.44
C ALA A 46 -13.07 -14.70 -16.69
N ALA A 47 -11.89 -15.25 -16.98
CA ALA A 47 -11.72 -16.27 -18.03
C ALA A 47 -12.35 -17.63 -17.67
N GLN A 48 -12.72 -17.86 -16.41
CA GLN A 48 -13.38 -19.10 -16.00
C GLN A 48 -14.75 -19.24 -16.67
N THR A 49 -14.93 -20.31 -17.43
CA THR A 49 -16.15 -20.59 -18.22
C THR A 49 -17.19 -21.39 -17.43
N ASP A 50 -16.75 -22.11 -16.39
CA ASP A 50 -17.62 -22.87 -15.50
C ASP A 50 -18.30 -21.93 -14.49
N LYS A 51 -19.62 -21.77 -14.65
CA LYS A 51 -20.43 -20.88 -13.81
C LYS A 51 -20.40 -21.26 -12.33
N ASP A 52 -20.40 -22.56 -12.01
CA ASP A 52 -20.39 -23.02 -10.62
C ASP A 52 -19.07 -22.66 -9.95
N LYS A 53 -17.96 -22.74 -10.70
CA LYS A 53 -16.63 -22.31 -10.23
C LYS A 53 -16.54 -20.79 -10.09
N VAL A 54 -17.11 -20.01 -11.00
CA VAL A 54 -17.17 -18.54 -10.88
C VAL A 54 -17.97 -18.14 -9.63
N GLU A 55 -19.12 -18.76 -9.40
CA GLU A 55 -19.95 -18.50 -8.22
C GLU A 55 -19.24 -18.90 -6.92
N LEU A 56 -18.59 -20.07 -6.91
CA LEU A 56 -17.80 -20.53 -5.78
C LEU A 56 -16.64 -19.57 -5.46
N LEU A 57 -15.86 -19.16 -6.47
CA LEU A 57 -14.76 -18.21 -6.31
C LEU A 57 -15.27 -16.88 -5.77
N THR A 58 -16.35 -16.33 -6.34
CA THR A 58 -16.97 -15.08 -5.89
C THR A 58 -17.44 -15.16 -4.44
N ARG A 59 -18.03 -16.29 -4.05
CA ARG A 59 -18.47 -16.55 -2.67
C ARG A 59 -17.28 -16.65 -1.71
N ILE A 60 -16.20 -17.32 -2.11
CA ILE A 60 -14.99 -17.42 -1.31
C ILE A 60 -14.37 -16.04 -1.07
N GLU A 61 -14.15 -15.24 -2.12
CA GLU A 61 -13.65 -13.85 -1.99
C GLU A 61 -14.53 -13.01 -1.06
N THR A 62 -15.86 -13.10 -1.23
CA THR A 62 -16.82 -12.37 -0.37
C THR A 62 -16.76 -12.83 1.08
N ASN A 63 -16.65 -14.13 1.33
CA ASN A 63 -16.57 -14.66 2.68
C ASN A 63 -15.25 -14.27 3.36
N MET A 64 -14.11 -14.39 2.68
CA MET A 64 -12.81 -14.01 3.24
C MET A 64 -12.77 -12.52 3.61
N THR A 65 -13.27 -11.65 2.73
CA THR A 65 -13.39 -10.20 3.01
C THR A 65 -14.39 -9.89 4.13
N THR A 66 -15.48 -10.64 4.23
CA THR A 66 -16.45 -10.52 5.33
C THR A 66 -15.84 -10.94 6.66
N ILE A 67 -15.10 -12.06 6.70
CA ILE A 67 -14.38 -12.52 7.91
C ILE A 67 -13.45 -11.40 8.40
N TYR A 68 -12.67 -10.80 7.50
CA TYR A 68 -11.75 -9.72 7.86
C TYR A 68 -12.49 -8.48 8.40
N SER A 69 -13.47 -7.98 7.66
CA SER A 69 -14.14 -6.71 7.97
C SER A 69 -15.05 -6.75 9.19
N THR A 70 -15.56 -7.94 9.54
CA THR A 70 -16.46 -8.14 10.69
C THR A 70 -15.76 -8.75 11.90
N ALA A 71 -14.47 -9.09 11.79
CA ALA A 71 -13.71 -9.63 12.90
C ALA A 71 -13.68 -8.66 14.08
N LYS A 72 -13.92 -9.21 15.27
CA LYS A 72 -13.77 -8.52 16.55
C LYS A 72 -12.82 -9.31 17.44
N VAL A 73 -12.09 -8.60 18.28
CA VAL A 73 -11.24 -9.17 19.33
C VAL A 73 -11.84 -8.82 20.69
N CYS A 74 -12.26 -9.84 21.43
CA CYS A 74 -12.75 -9.67 22.79
C CYS A 74 -11.57 -9.74 23.75
N TYR A 75 -11.32 -8.64 24.45
CA TYR A 75 -10.21 -8.52 25.40
C TYR A 75 -10.74 -7.89 26.69
N ASN A 76 -10.46 -8.50 27.84
CA ASN A 76 -10.89 -7.99 29.14
C ASN A 76 -10.07 -6.75 29.51
N LEU A 77 -10.50 -5.58 29.03
CA LEU A 77 -10.03 -4.30 29.55
C LEU A 77 -10.72 -4.09 30.91
N THR A 78 -9.98 -4.27 32.01
CA THR A 78 -10.48 -4.14 33.39
C THR A 78 -11.04 -2.76 33.74
N ASP A 79 -10.93 -1.77 32.85
CA ASP A 79 -11.24 -0.36 33.12
C ASP A 79 -12.25 0.30 32.15
N SER A 80 -12.90 -0.45 31.25
CA SER A 80 -13.89 0.17 30.37
C SER A 80 -15.32 -0.05 30.87
N ASN A 81 -16.05 1.04 31.15
CA ASN A 81 -17.52 1.08 31.31
C ASN A 81 -18.28 0.67 30.02
N SER A 82 -17.68 -0.14 29.15
CA SER A 82 -18.24 -0.60 27.87
C SER A 82 -19.11 -1.83 28.08
N THR A 83 -20.29 -1.83 27.44
CA THR A 83 -21.22 -2.97 27.42
C THR A 83 -20.87 -4.03 26.35
N ASP A 84 -19.93 -3.75 25.43
CA ASP A 84 -19.37 -4.72 24.46
C ASP A 84 -17.85 -4.85 24.70
N PRO A 85 -17.34 -6.02 25.15
CA PRO A 85 -15.91 -6.24 25.38
C PRO A 85 -15.14 -6.52 24.08
N CYS A 86 -15.81 -6.53 22.93
CA CYS A 86 -15.23 -6.93 21.65
C CYS A 86 -14.94 -5.72 20.75
N LEU A 87 -13.65 -5.51 20.47
CA LEU A 87 -13.11 -4.38 19.74
C LEU A 87 -12.96 -4.70 18.24
N ARG A 88 -13.23 -3.73 17.36
CA ARG A 88 -12.98 -3.85 15.92
C ARG A 88 -11.56 -3.42 15.60
N LEU A 89 -11.07 -3.79 14.42
CA LEU A 89 -9.75 -3.38 13.96
C LEU A 89 -9.61 -1.84 13.98
N GLU A 90 -10.54 -1.16 13.32
CA GLU A 90 -10.58 0.30 13.25
C GLU A 90 -11.82 0.87 13.96
N PRO A 91 -11.67 1.89 14.84
CA PRO A 91 -10.41 2.50 15.27
C PRO A 91 -9.77 1.84 16.52
N GLU A 92 -10.42 0.86 17.15
CA GLU A 92 -10.07 0.46 18.51
C GLU A 92 -8.76 -0.32 18.62
N LEU A 93 -8.58 -1.39 17.83
CA LEU A 93 -7.34 -2.18 17.88
C LEU A 93 -6.15 -1.43 17.30
N THR A 94 -6.32 -0.65 16.23
CA THR A 94 -5.25 0.19 15.68
C THR A 94 -4.75 1.19 16.72
N LYS A 95 -5.65 1.80 17.51
CA LYS A 95 -5.28 2.64 18.65
C LYS A 95 -4.58 1.85 19.76
N LEU A 96 -5.02 0.63 20.08
CA LEU A 96 -4.33 -0.20 21.08
C LEU A 96 -2.92 -0.61 20.63
N MET A 97 -2.69 -0.81 19.32
CA MET A 97 -1.37 -1.09 18.77
C MET A 97 -0.38 0.07 18.92
N THR A 98 -0.84 1.27 19.33
CA THR A 98 0.03 2.39 19.71
C THR A 98 0.37 2.42 21.20
N SER A 99 0.04 1.38 21.98
CA SER A 99 0.43 1.24 23.38
C SER A 99 1.96 1.15 23.57
N ARG A 100 2.43 1.23 24.81
CA ARG A 100 3.83 1.00 25.23
C ARG A 100 3.96 -0.20 26.17
N ASP A 101 2.95 -1.06 26.21
CA ASP A 101 2.95 -2.30 26.98
C ASP A 101 3.21 -3.49 26.02
N PRO A 102 4.41 -4.11 26.05
CA PRO A 102 4.75 -5.23 25.17
C PRO A 102 3.79 -6.42 25.29
N ASP A 103 3.33 -6.77 26.49
CA ASP A 103 2.51 -7.96 26.71
C ASP A 103 1.08 -7.75 26.21
N LEU A 104 0.55 -6.53 26.42
CA LEU A 104 -0.72 -6.11 25.80
C LEU A 104 -0.62 -6.15 24.28
N LEU A 105 0.43 -5.55 23.72
CA LEU A 105 0.65 -5.50 22.27
C LEU A 105 0.76 -6.91 21.68
N ALA A 106 1.48 -7.83 22.31
CA ALA A 106 1.62 -9.22 21.86
C ALA A 106 0.27 -9.96 21.91
N SER A 107 -0.52 -9.73 22.96
CA SER A 107 -1.85 -10.31 23.12
C SER A 107 -2.81 -9.84 22.03
N ILE A 108 -2.88 -8.53 21.80
CA ILE A 108 -3.75 -7.94 20.77
C ILE A 108 -3.33 -8.39 19.37
N TRP A 109 -2.02 -8.38 19.09
CA TRP A 109 -1.44 -8.84 17.83
C TRP A 109 -1.83 -10.29 17.51
N LYS A 110 -1.78 -11.18 18.53
CA LYS A 110 -2.14 -12.59 18.38
C LYS A 110 -3.64 -12.76 18.20
N LEU A 111 -4.44 -12.14 19.06
CA LEU A 111 -5.91 -12.28 19.03
C LEU A 111 -6.50 -11.79 17.71
N TRP A 112 -5.93 -10.75 17.10
CA TRP A 112 -6.33 -10.30 15.77
C TRP A 112 -6.14 -11.40 14.73
N ARG A 113 -4.97 -12.05 14.72
CA ARG A 113 -4.63 -13.15 13.78
C ARG A 113 -5.51 -14.38 13.99
N ASP A 114 -5.79 -14.74 15.25
CA ASP A 114 -6.69 -15.84 15.60
C ASP A 114 -8.14 -15.57 15.15
N ASN A 115 -8.59 -14.31 15.23
CA ASN A 115 -9.98 -13.94 14.92
C ASN A 115 -10.24 -13.55 13.47
N SER A 116 -9.19 -13.32 12.69
CA SER A 116 -9.24 -13.01 11.26
C SER A 116 -8.58 -14.11 10.42
N GLY A 117 -7.27 -14.02 10.21
CA GLY A 117 -6.51 -14.88 9.29
C GLY A 117 -6.73 -16.38 9.52
N ARG A 118 -6.66 -16.85 10.76
CA ARG A 118 -6.89 -18.28 11.09
C ARG A 118 -8.22 -18.83 10.52
N LYS A 119 -9.28 -18.02 10.50
CA LYS A 119 -10.63 -18.44 10.10
C LYS A 119 -10.81 -18.62 8.58
N MET A 120 -9.85 -18.18 7.76
CA MET A 120 -9.98 -18.18 6.30
C MET A 120 -8.93 -19.04 5.58
N ARG A 121 -8.08 -19.76 6.33
CA ARG A 121 -6.96 -20.54 5.77
C ARG A 121 -7.40 -21.53 4.69
N GLU A 122 -8.40 -22.36 4.98
CA GLU A 122 -8.92 -23.37 4.03
C GLU A 122 -9.55 -22.72 2.80
N GLN A 123 -10.30 -21.63 3.01
CA GLN A 123 -10.90 -20.87 1.93
C GLN A 123 -9.83 -20.25 1.00
N PHE A 124 -8.70 -19.81 1.57
CA PHE A 124 -7.59 -19.27 0.79
C PHE A 124 -6.95 -20.34 -0.10
N THR A 125 -6.78 -21.57 0.39
CA THR A 125 -6.28 -22.69 -0.42
C THR A 125 -7.19 -22.96 -1.63
N GLU A 126 -8.51 -22.97 -1.43
CA GLU A 126 -9.46 -23.19 -2.52
C GLU A 126 -9.51 -21.98 -3.49
N TYR A 127 -9.37 -20.76 -2.96
CA TYR A 127 -9.22 -19.54 -3.76
C TYR A 127 -7.99 -19.61 -4.69
N VAL A 128 -6.83 -20.05 -4.18
CA VAL A 128 -5.61 -20.20 -4.98
C VAL A 128 -5.85 -21.19 -6.12
N ARG A 129 -6.43 -22.36 -5.81
CA ARG A 129 -6.73 -23.41 -6.79
C ARG A 129 -7.63 -22.90 -7.91
N LEU A 130 -8.77 -22.30 -7.56
CA LEU A 130 -9.76 -21.79 -8.52
C LEU A 130 -9.21 -20.63 -9.36
N SER A 131 -8.44 -19.73 -8.74
CA SER A 131 -7.89 -18.57 -9.45
C SER A 131 -6.80 -18.97 -10.44
N ASN A 132 -5.91 -19.90 -10.07
CA ASN A 132 -4.92 -20.46 -10.99
C ASN A 132 -5.60 -21.17 -12.16
N GLU A 133 -6.61 -22.00 -11.89
CA GLU A 133 -7.37 -22.69 -12.94
C GLU A 133 -7.98 -21.68 -13.94
N ALA A 134 -8.54 -20.58 -13.44
CA ALA A 134 -9.14 -19.54 -14.27
C ALA A 134 -8.13 -18.83 -15.18
N VAL A 135 -6.97 -18.41 -14.64
CA VAL A 135 -5.96 -17.69 -15.46
C VAL A 135 -5.18 -18.61 -16.40
N GLN A 136 -5.13 -19.91 -16.13
CA GLN A 136 -4.60 -20.91 -17.06
C GLN A 136 -5.43 -21.00 -18.34
N ILE A 137 -6.75 -20.87 -18.26
CA ILE A 137 -7.63 -20.73 -19.44
C ILE A 137 -7.25 -19.46 -20.23
N ALA A 138 -6.87 -18.40 -19.53
CA ALA A 138 -6.39 -17.17 -20.15
C ALA A 138 -4.95 -17.27 -20.70
N GLY A 139 -4.24 -18.39 -20.53
CA GLY A 139 -2.89 -18.60 -21.06
C GLY A 139 -1.76 -18.17 -20.12
N TYR A 140 -2.04 -17.88 -18.84
CA TYR A 140 -1.03 -17.59 -17.83
C TYR A 140 -0.69 -18.85 -17.03
N ALA A 141 0.57 -18.99 -16.58
CA ALA A 141 0.99 -20.14 -15.79
C ALA A 141 0.25 -20.24 -14.43
N ASP A 142 0.11 -19.09 -13.77
CA ASP A 142 -0.48 -18.93 -12.44
C ASP A 142 -1.00 -17.49 -12.24
N LEU A 143 -1.73 -17.25 -11.14
CA LEU A 143 -2.31 -15.94 -10.84
C LEU A 143 -1.25 -14.84 -10.65
N GLY A 144 -0.09 -15.17 -10.12
CA GLY A 144 1.03 -14.24 -9.96
C GLY A 144 1.57 -13.79 -11.32
N ALA A 145 1.73 -14.71 -12.27
CA ALA A 145 2.13 -14.38 -13.64
C ALA A 145 1.12 -13.43 -14.31
N TYR A 146 -0.19 -13.67 -14.12
CA TYR A 146 -1.22 -12.76 -14.57
C TYR A 146 -1.08 -11.36 -13.95
N TRP A 147 -0.89 -11.26 -12.62
CA TRP A 147 -0.71 -9.97 -11.94
C TRP A 147 0.52 -9.20 -12.44
N ARG A 148 1.67 -9.87 -12.55
CA ARG A 148 2.92 -9.25 -13.04
C ARG A 148 2.81 -8.81 -14.50
N SER A 149 1.96 -9.44 -15.30
CA SER A 149 1.73 -9.04 -16.70
C SER A 149 1.16 -7.62 -16.85
N ALA A 150 0.64 -7.01 -15.78
CA ALA A 150 0.18 -5.63 -15.81
C ALA A 150 1.32 -4.61 -15.94
N TYR A 151 2.57 -4.99 -15.68
CA TYR A 151 3.74 -4.12 -15.85
C TYR A 151 4.38 -4.23 -17.25
N ASP A 152 3.81 -5.03 -18.15
CA ASP A 152 4.28 -5.20 -19.54
C ASP A 152 5.81 -5.41 -19.66
N THR A 153 6.44 -6.02 -18.65
CA THR A 153 7.90 -6.16 -18.54
C THR A 153 8.27 -7.58 -18.11
N PRO A 154 9.07 -8.33 -18.90
CA PRO A 154 9.42 -9.71 -18.58
C PRO A 154 10.35 -9.84 -17.37
N THR A 155 11.06 -8.76 -17.02
CA THR A 155 12.03 -8.68 -15.92
C THR A 155 11.46 -8.13 -14.63
N PHE A 156 10.13 -7.97 -14.51
CA PHE A 156 9.53 -7.23 -13.40
C PHE A 156 9.95 -7.74 -12.01
N GLU A 157 10.04 -9.07 -11.82
CA GLU A 157 10.48 -9.69 -10.56
C GLU A 157 11.95 -9.33 -10.24
N GLN A 158 12.82 -9.31 -11.25
CA GLN A 158 14.22 -8.89 -11.10
C GLN A 158 14.34 -7.38 -10.85
N ASP A 159 13.51 -6.57 -11.52
CA ASP A 159 13.53 -5.13 -11.41
C ASP A 159 13.17 -4.68 -9.98
N ILE A 160 12.12 -5.25 -9.39
CA ILE A 160 11.76 -4.93 -7.99
C ILE A 160 12.76 -5.48 -6.97
N ALA A 161 13.41 -6.61 -7.26
CA ALA A 161 14.48 -7.14 -6.42
C ALA A 161 15.70 -6.20 -6.43
N ALA A 162 16.09 -5.70 -7.60
CA ALA A 162 17.17 -4.73 -7.74
C ALA A 162 16.85 -3.39 -7.03
N LEU A 163 15.59 -2.93 -7.08
CA LEU A 163 15.16 -1.77 -6.31
C LEU A 163 15.25 -2.01 -4.80
N TRP A 164 14.87 -3.20 -4.33
CA TRP A 164 15.00 -3.55 -2.92
C TRP A 164 16.47 -3.56 -2.47
N GLU A 165 17.37 -4.14 -3.26
CA GLU A 165 18.81 -4.15 -2.99
C GLU A 165 19.40 -2.74 -2.88
N GLN A 166 18.95 -1.79 -3.72
CA GLN A 166 19.39 -0.40 -3.64
C GLN A 166 18.98 0.28 -2.32
N VAL A 167 17.77 0.00 -1.82
CA VAL A 167 17.25 0.64 -0.59
C VAL A 167 17.67 -0.10 0.68
N LEU A 168 18.04 -1.37 0.57
CA LEU A 168 18.37 -2.24 1.70
C LEU A 168 19.36 -1.60 2.71
N PRO A 169 20.47 -0.94 2.30
CA PRO A 169 21.38 -0.31 3.26
C PRO A 169 20.70 0.76 4.13
N LEU A 170 19.85 1.61 3.53
CA LEU A 170 19.09 2.63 4.27
C LEU A 170 18.14 1.97 5.28
N TYR A 171 17.42 0.93 4.85
CA TYR A 171 16.51 0.21 5.73
C TYR A 171 17.25 -0.52 6.87
N GLN A 172 18.38 -1.17 6.61
CA GLN A 172 19.17 -1.84 7.64
C GLN A 172 19.67 -0.88 8.72
N HIS A 173 20.10 0.32 8.31
CA HIS A 173 20.51 1.36 9.26
C HIS A 173 19.32 1.88 10.07
N LEU A 174 18.17 2.14 9.44
CA LEU A 174 16.94 2.54 10.13
C LEU A 174 16.48 1.49 11.13
N HIS A 175 16.37 0.24 10.68
CA HIS A 175 15.98 -0.92 11.48
C HIS A 175 16.85 -1.06 12.73
N SER A 176 18.18 -1.02 12.57
CA SER A 176 19.11 -1.24 13.68
C SER A 176 19.06 -0.12 14.70
N TYR A 177 18.88 1.12 14.25
CA TYR A 177 18.65 2.27 15.12
C TYR A 177 17.34 2.11 15.92
N VAL A 178 16.24 1.78 15.23
CA VAL A 178 14.93 1.55 15.85
C VAL A 178 15.00 0.40 16.86
N ARG A 179 15.63 -0.73 16.51
CA ARG A 179 15.86 -1.86 17.41
C ARG A 179 16.53 -1.43 18.71
N ARG A 180 17.64 -0.70 18.63
CA ARG A 180 18.37 -0.24 19.83
C ARG A 180 17.53 0.72 20.68
N LYS A 181 16.77 1.63 20.04
CA LYS A 181 15.87 2.53 20.77
C LYS A 181 14.74 1.79 21.46
N LEU A 182 14.16 0.76 20.84
CA LEU A 182 13.15 -0.09 21.46
C LEU A 182 13.73 -0.92 22.62
N GLN A 183 14.93 -1.48 22.47
CA GLN A 183 15.62 -2.17 23.57
C GLN A 183 15.86 -1.24 24.78
N GLN A 184 16.19 0.03 24.53
CA GLN A 184 16.33 1.04 25.58
C GLN A 184 14.99 1.38 26.24
N ALA A 185 13.90 1.43 25.48
CA ALA A 185 12.56 1.72 25.99
C ALA A 185 11.93 0.53 26.74
N TYR A 186 12.33 -0.69 26.40
CA TYR A 186 11.81 -1.93 27.00
C TYR A 186 12.95 -2.76 27.65
N PRO A 187 13.61 -2.26 28.71
CA PRO A 187 14.78 -2.92 29.29
C PRO A 187 14.49 -4.30 29.91
N ASN A 188 13.22 -4.56 30.27
CA ASN A 188 12.78 -5.83 30.85
C ASN A 188 12.20 -6.80 29.79
N TYR A 189 12.28 -6.43 28.51
CA TYR A 189 11.77 -7.24 27.41
C TYR A 189 12.95 -7.82 26.62
N THR A 190 13.04 -9.14 26.53
CA THR A 190 14.16 -9.80 25.84
C THR A 190 13.88 -9.88 24.34
N PHE A 191 14.73 -9.24 23.55
CA PHE A 191 14.72 -9.32 22.08
C PHE A 191 15.42 -10.59 21.60
N PRO A 192 15.03 -11.14 20.43
CA PRO A 192 15.69 -12.31 19.87
C PRO A 192 17.17 -12.02 19.53
N PRO A 193 18.08 -12.99 19.71
CA PRO A 193 19.52 -12.78 19.55
C PRO A 193 19.93 -12.47 18.11
N GLY A 194 19.20 -12.98 17.10
CA GLY A 194 19.49 -12.77 15.68
C GLY A 194 19.19 -11.36 15.16
N GLY A 195 19.06 -10.37 16.04
CA GLY A 195 18.87 -8.96 15.67
C GLY A 195 17.46 -8.61 15.18
N HIS A 196 16.48 -9.49 15.27
CA HIS A 196 15.12 -9.20 14.78
C HIS A 196 14.35 -8.30 15.75
N ILE A 197 13.43 -7.49 15.22
CA ILE A 197 12.47 -6.72 16.05
C ILE A 197 11.19 -7.54 16.20
N PRO A 198 10.69 -7.76 17.43
CA PRO A 198 9.38 -8.37 17.65
C PRO A 198 8.27 -7.57 16.95
N ALA A 199 7.51 -8.23 16.07
CA ALA A 199 6.60 -7.57 15.12
C ALA A 199 5.43 -6.77 15.72
N HIS A 200 5.20 -6.85 17.03
CA HIS A 200 4.13 -6.15 17.75
C HIS A 200 4.57 -4.81 18.37
N LEU A 201 5.88 -4.52 18.39
CA LEU A 201 6.44 -3.33 19.05
C LEU A 201 6.57 -2.10 18.14
N LEU A 202 6.11 -2.20 16.90
CA LEU A 202 6.37 -1.20 15.85
C LEU A 202 5.20 -0.23 15.63
N GLY A 203 4.26 -0.16 16.57
CA GLY A 203 3.17 0.83 16.57
C GLY A 203 2.07 0.58 15.53
N ASP A 204 2.07 -0.60 14.90
CA ASP A 204 1.13 -1.00 13.85
C ASP A 204 0.85 -2.51 13.93
N MET A 205 -0.36 -2.93 13.52
CA MET A 205 -0.82 -4.33 13.60
C MET A 205 0.03 -5.31 12.77
N TRP A 206 0.65 -4.81 11.70
CA TRP A 206 1.46 -5.60 10.76
C TRP A 206 2.94 -5.21 10.79
N ALA A 207 3.32 -4.21 11.57
CA ALA A 207 4.62 -3.55 11.49
C ALA A 207 4.93 -3.02 10.08
N GLN A 208 3.92 -2.60 9.33
CA GLN A 208 4.13 -2.09 7.97
C GLN A 208 4.64 -0.65 7.94
N THR A 209 4.30 0.14 8.96
CA THR A 209 4.68 1.54 9.12
C THR A 209 4.93 1.77 10.59
N TRP A 210 5.97 2.54 10.91
CA TRP A 210 6.51 2.68 12.27
C TRP A 210 6.35 4.11 12.82
N GLY A 211 5.55 4.96 12.16
CA GLY A 211 5.38 6.36 12.59
C GLY A 211 4.86 6.51 14.03
N ASN A 212 4.06 5.56 14.51
CA ASN A 212 3.44 5.57 15.84
C ASN A 212 4.42 5.34 17.02
N ILE A 213 5.70 5.06 16.74
CA ILE A 213 6.77 4.95 17.75
C ILE A 213 7.75 6.15 17.71
N GLY A 214 7.38 7.24 17.04
CA GLY A 214 8.23 8.44 16.91
C GLY A 214 8.72 9.02 18.25
N ASP A 215 7.91 8.98 19.31
CA ASP A 215 8.28 9.36 20.68
C ASP A 215 9.47 8.56 21.25
N ILE A 216 9.64 7.31 20.80
CA ILE A 216 10.75 6.43 21.21
C ILE A 216 12.00 6.73 20.40
N VAL A 217 11.84 6.94 19.09
CA VAL A 217 12.96 6.88 18.12
C VAL A 217 13.38 8.24 17.56
N ASN A 218 12.66 9.33 17.81
CA ASN A 218 13.04 10.64 17.27
C ASN A 218 14.47 11.03 17.73
N PRO A 219 15.37 11.41 16.80
CA PRO A 219 16.76 11.79 17.10
C PRO A 219 16.90 12.87 18.18
N PHE A 220 16.04 13.90 18.13
CA PHE A 220 16.10 15.05 19.04
C PHE A 220 14.79 15.21 19.80
N LYS A 221 14.72 14.68 21.03
CA LYS A 221 13.52 14.74 21.88
C LYS A 221 13.08 16.16 22.25
N ASP A 222 14.04 17.07 22.43
CA ASP A 222 13.77 18.45 22.83
C ASP A 222 13.31 19.35 21.67
N LYS A 223 13.16 18.79 20.46
CA LYS A 223 12.75 19.50 19.24
C LYS A 223 11.53 18.82 18.65
N GLU A 224 10.39 19.05 19.31
CA GLU A 224 9.11 18.49 18.87
C GLU A 224 8.82 18.92 17.42
N LEU A 225 8.44 17.95 16.59
CA LEU A 225 7.75 18.24 15.34
C LEU A 225 6.44 18.95 15.70
N LEU A 226 6.03 19.91 14.87
CA LEU A 226 4.73 20.54 15.03
C LEU A 226 3.65 19.46 15.02
N ASP A 227 2.91 19.33 16.12
CA ASP A 227 1.75 18.44 16.20
C ASP A 227 0.62 19.05 15.37
N THR A 228 0.63 18.72 14.09
CA THR A 228 -0.34 19.17 13.08
C THR A 228 -1.76 18.79 13.47
N THR A 229 -1.98 17.64 14.13
CA THR A 229 -3.31 17.23 14.61
C THR A 229 -3.82 18.18 15.69
N LYS A 230 -3.02 18.46 16.73
CA LYS A 230 -3.39 19.42 17.78
C LYS A 230 -3.66 20.80 17.19
N GLU A 231 -2.85 21.22 16.22
CA GLU A 231 -2.99 22.53 15.59
C GLU A 231 -4.26 22.62 14.72
N MET A 232 -4.59 21.56 13.97
CA MET A 232 -5.84 21.45 13.21
C MET A 232 -7.07 21.53 14.13
N ILE A 233 -7.03 20.83 15.26
CA ILE A 233 -8.10 20.89 16.28
C ILE A 233 -8.19 22.31 16.87
N ARG A 234 -7.06 22.90 17.27
CA ARG A 234 -6.99 24.27 17.84
C ARG A 234 -7.54 25.32 16.87
N GLN A 235 -7.31 25.14 15.58
CA GLN A 235 -7.80 26.02 14.51
C GLN A 235 -9.21 25.65 14.00
N ASN A 236 -9.93 24.75 14.68
CA ASN A 236 -11.28 24.30 14.32
C ASN A 236 -11.38 23.80 12.87
N TYR A 237 -10.45 22.93 12.44
CA TYR A 237 -10.53 22.30 11.13
C TYR A 237 -11.75 21.38 11.06
N THR A 238 -12.34 21.30 9.87
CA THR A 238 -13.40 20.36 9.54
C THR A 238 -12.90 19.40 8.47
N VAL A 239 -13.52 18.23 8.35
CA VAL A 239 -13.24 17.28 7.26
C VAL A 239 -13.34 17.96 5.89
N MET A 240 -14.38 18.78 5.68
CA MET A 240 -14.56 19.51 4.43
C MET A 240 -13.44 20.52 4.16
N ARG A 241 -12.92 21.19 5.20
CA ARG A 241 -11.77 22.09 5.06
C ARG A 241 -10.52 21.32 4.61
N MET A 242 -10.25 20.15 5.19
CA MET A 242 -9.09 19.31 4.81
C MET A 242 -9.17 18.91 3.33
N PHE A 243 -10.37 18.56 2.85
CA PHE A 243 -10.62 18.27 1.44
C PHE A 243 -10.44 19.47 0.52
N LYS A 244 -10.94 20.64 0.92
CA LYS A 244 -10.75 21.87 0.15
C LYS A 244 -9.30 22.32 0.09
N MET A 245 -8.51 22.06 1.13
CA MET A 245 -7.07 22.28 1.09
C MET A 245 -6.37 21.37 0.07
N ALA A 246 -6.79 20.10 -0.02
CA ALA A 246 -6.26 19.21 -1.03
C ALA A 246 -6.67 19.62 -2.46
N GLU A 247 -7.93 20.05 -2.67
CA GLU A 247 -8.36 20.64 -3.96
C GLU A 247 -7.52 21.87 -4.33
N GLU A 248 -7.29 22.77 -3.37
CA GLU A 248 -6.46 23.98 -3.56
C GLU A 248 -5.03 23.62 -3.95
N PHE A 249 -4.44 22.61 -3.32
CA PHE A 249 -3.12 22.12 -3.68
C PHE A 249 -3.03 21.73 -5.16
N PHE A 250 -3.91 20.84 -5.63
CA PHE A 250 -3.91 20.41 -7.03
C PHE A 250 -4.26 21.56 -7.99
N TYR A 251 -5.22 22.41 -7.62
CA TYR A 251 -5.57 23.60 -8.39
C TYR A 251 -4.36 24.54 -8.56
N SER A 252 -3.55 24.72 -7.52
CA SER A 252 -2.33 25.54 -7.57
C SER A 252 -1.30 25.05 -8.59
N LEU A 253 -1.31 23.74 -8.87
CA LEU A 253 -0.48 23.10 -9.89
C LEU A 253 -1.09 23.20 -11.29
N GLY A 254 -2.31 23.71 -11.43
CA GLY A 254 -3.01 23.84 -12.71
C GLY A 254 -3.88 22.64 -13.08
N PHE A 255 -4.25 21.79 -12.12
CA PHE A 255 -5.33 20.81 -12.29
C PHE A 255 -6.70 21.49 -12.22
N ASP A 256 -7.72 20.82 -12.78
CA ASP A 256 -9.10 21.26 -12.67
C ASP A 256 -9.66 21.03 -11.25
N ASN A 257 -10.64 21.84 -10.84
CA ASN A 257 -11.36 21.62 -9.58
C ASN A 257 -12.14 20.30 -9.60
N MET A 258 -12.46 19.77 -8.42
CA MET A 258 -13.36 18.61 -8.30
C MET A 258 -14.74 18.91 -8.89
N THR A 259 -15.40 17.89 -9.42
CA THR A 259 -16.75 18.04 -10.00
C THR A 259 -17.81 18.31 -8.93
N ASP A 260 -18.92 18.93 -9.31
CA ASP A 260 -20.07 19.12 -8.41
C ASP A 260 -20.62 17.79 -7.89
N THR A 261 -20.58 16.75 -8.72
CA THR A 261 -21.00 15.40 -8.37
C THR A 261 -20.07 14.77 -7.33
N PHE A 262 -18.76 14.99 -7.41
CA PHE A 262 -17.81 14.55 -6.37
C PHE A 262 -18.22 15.08 -4.99
N TRP A 263 -18.52 16.38 -4.88
CA TRP A 263 -18.92 17.00 -3.61
C TRP A 263 -20.28 16.54 -3.10
N ARG A 264 -21.22 16.23 -4.00
CA ARG A 264 -22.58 15.85 -3.64
C ARG A 264 -22.73 14.37 -3.28
N GLU A 265 -22.01 13.49 -3.98
CA GLU A 265 -22.24 12.04 -3.95
C GLU A 265 -21.16 11.24 -3.19
N SER A 266 -20.05 11.87 -2.79
CA SER A 266 -18.98 11.20 -2.02
C SER A 266 -19.34 11.01 -0.54
N MET A 267 -18.79 9.96 0.07
CA MET A 267 -18.84 9.73 1.51
C MET A 267 -17.56 10.23 2.17
N PHE A 268 -17.66 11.42 2.78
CA PHE A 268 -16.55 12.08 3.47
C PHE A 268 -16.37 11.63 4.92
N VAL A 269 -17.47 11.26 5.58
CA VAL A 269 -17.52 10.84 6.99
C VAL A 269 -18.41 9.60 7.14
N ARG A 270 -18.23 8.87 8.24
CA ARG A 270 -19.07 7.70 8.54
C ARG A 270 -20.53 8.16 8.72
N PRO A 271 -21.50 7.56 8.01
CA PRO A 271 -22.90 7.88 8.21
C PRO A 271 -23.45 7.26 9.50
N GLU A 272 -24.30 8.01 10.20
CA GLU A 272 -25.01 7.49 11.37
C GLU A 272 -25.96 6.34 10.99
N GLY A 273 -26.02 5.31 11.85
CA GLY A 273 -26.97 4.20 11.73
C GLY A 273 -26.74 3.25 10.54
N ARG A 274 -25.61 3.34 9.84
CA ARG A 274 -25.28 2.46 8.70
C ARG A 274 -23.92 1.78 8.87
N GLU A 275 -23.91 0.48 8.62
CA GLU A 275 -22.67 -0.27 8.49
C GLU A 275 -22.09 -0.07 7.08
N VAL A 276 -20.83 0.35 7.03
CA VAL A 276 -20.11 0.68 5.79
C VAL A 276 -18.66 0.21 5.89
N SER A 277 -18.03 -0.04 4.75
CA SER A 277 -16.58 -0.19 4.68
C SER A 277 -15.94 1.20 4.83
N CYS A 278 -15.12 1.39 5.87
CA CYS A 278 -14.44 2.67 6.13
C CYS A 278 -13.10 2.82 5.40
N HIS A 279 -12.56 1.73 4.85
CA HIS A 279 -11.30 1.76 4.12
C HIS A 279 -11.38 2.73 2.94
N ALA A 280 -10.39 3.63 2.85
CA ALA A 280 -10.34 4.68 1.85
C ALA A 280 -10.30 4.12 0.42
N SER A 281 -11.12 4.72 -0.44
CA SER A 281 -11.17 4.37 -1.86
C SER A 281 -11.75 5.47 -2.74
N ALA A 282 -11.16 5.62 -3.93
CA ALA A 282 -11.55 6.53 -5.00
C ALA A 282 -12.15 5.77 -6.20
N HIS A 283 -13.32 6.18 -6.67
CA HIS A 283 -14.13 5.45 -7.64
C HIS A 283 -14.38 6.29 -8.88
N ASP A 284 -14.05 5.73 -10.04
CA ASP A 284 -14.52 6.20 -11.35
C ASP A 284 -15.79 5.43 -11.72
N LEU A 285 -16.91 6.12 -11.91
CA LEU A 285 -18.16 5.49 -12.35
C LEU A 285 -18.32 5.47 -13.88
N TYR A 286 -17.24 5.73 -14.61
CA TYR A 286 -17.14 5.73 -16.07
C TYR A 286 -18.12 6.70 -16.74
N ARG A 287 -18.39 7.81 -16.06
CA ARG A 287 -19.09 8.96 -16.58
C ARG A 287 -18.19 10.17 -16.40
N LYS A 288 -18.09 11.02 -17.42
CA LYS A 288 -17.16 12.15 -17.46
C LYS A 288 -17.22 13.08 -16.24
N ASP A 289 -18.33 13.10 -15.52
CA ASP A 289 -18.58 13.98 -14.38
C ASP A 289 -18.71 13.25 -13.03
N ASP A 290 -18.62 11.92 -12.97
CA ASP A 290 -18.98 11.11 -11.80
C ASP A 290 -17.78 10.34 -11.22
N PHE A 291 -16.99 11.06 -10.43
CA PHE A 291 -15.90 10.53 -9.62
C PHE A 291 -16.26 10.68 -8.15
N ARG A 292 -16.05 9.64 -7.34
CA ARG A 292 -16.49 9.61 -5.95
C ARG A 292 -15.45 9.05 -5.03
N ARG A 293 -15.58 9.35 -3.75
CA ARG A 293 -14.73 8.81 -2.70
C ARG A 293 -15.54 8.20 -1.58
N VAL A 294 -15.05 7.11 -0.99
CA VAL A 294 -15.62 6.46 0.20
C VAL A 294 -14.54 6.35 1.28
N MET A 295 -14.68 7.11 2.38
CA MET A 295 -13.86 6.91 3.59
C MET A 295 -14.48 7.58 4.83
N CYS A 296 -14.11 7.07 6.00
CA CYS A 296 -14.58 7.56 7.29
C CYS A 296 -13.55 8.51 7.91
N THR A 297 -13.53 9.78 7.47
CA THR A 297 -12.48 10.73 7.86
C THR A 297 -12.68 11.30 9.25
N GLU A 298 -11.57 11.42 10.00
CA GLU A 298 -11.47 12.19 11.23
C GLU A 298 -10.50 13.37 11.05
N VAL A 299 -10.61 14.38 11.92
CA VAL A 299 -9.74 15.58 11.87
C VAL A 299 -8.41 15.26 12.54
N ASN A 300 -7.45 14.76 11.76
CA ASN A 300 -6.06 14.57 12.18
C ASN A 300 -5.09 14.63 10.98
N HIS A 301 -3.80 14.63 11.26
CA HIS A 301 -2.75 14.69 10.24
C HIS A 301 -2.75 13.48 9.30
N GLU A 302 -2.90 12.26 9.84
CA GLU A 302 -2.93 11.03 9.05
C GLU A 302 -4.02 11.09 7.96
N TYR A 303 -5.24 11.46 8.34
CA TYR A 303 -6.33 11.62 7.39
C TYR A 303 -6.14 12.79 6.44
N LEU A 304 -5.40 13.85 6.80
CA LEU A 304 -5.03 14.90 5.85
C LEU A 304 -4.14 14.32 4.73
N MET A 305 -3.18 13.45 5.07
CA MET A 305 -2.33 12.78 4.08
C MET A 305 -3.15 11.83 3.20
N ILE A 306 -4.04 11.03 3.81
CA ILE A 306 -4.93 10.12 3.08
C ILE A 306 -5.87 10.89 2.16
N ILE A 307 -6.38 12.07 2.55
CA ILE A 307 -7.21 12.89 1.65
C ILE A 307 -6.45 13.27 0.39
N HIS A 308 -5.20 13.73 0.51
CA HIS A 308 -4.42 14.10 -0.67
C HIS A 308 -4.09 12.88 -1.55
N HIS A 309 -3.83 11.73 -0.93
CA HIS A 309 -3.68 10.45 -1.64
C HIS A 309 -4.94 10.10 -2.45
N GLU A 310 -6.12 10.07 -1.82
CA GLU A 310 -7.38 9.77 -2.49
C GLU A 310 -7.78 10.82 -3.52
N MET A 311 -7.44 12.09 -3.31
CA MET A 311 -7.66 13.13 -4.32
C MET A 311 -6.72 12.99 -5.52
N GLY A 312 -5.49 12.53 -5.31
CA GLY A 312 -4.58 12.20 -6.41
C GLY A 312 -5.13 11.11 -7.33
N HIS A 313 -5.80 10.10 -6.76
CA HIS A 313 -6.54 9.11 -7.53
C HIS A 313 -7.64 9.74 -8.40
N ILE A 314 -8.45 10.63 -7.83
CA ILE A 314 -9.56 11.27 -8.54
C ILE A 314 -9.03 12.18 -9.66
N HIS A 315 -7.98 12.96 -9.42
CA HIS A 315 -7.35 13.77 -10.47
C HIS A 315 -6.78 12.92 -11.59
N TYR A 316 -6.16 11.77 -11.29
CA TYR A 316 -5.71 10.87 -12.35
C TYR A 316 -6.89 10.38 -13.20
N CYS A 317 -8.00 9.98 -12.56
CA CYS A 317 -9.25 9.65 -13.24
C CYS A 317 -9.77 10.76 -14.16
N MET A 318 -9.74 12.01 -13.69
CA MET A 318 -10.14 13.16 -14.49
C MET A 318 -9.21 13.39 -15.69
N GLU A 319 -7.89 13.24 -15.54
CA GLU A 319 -6.92 13.49 -16.62
C GLU A 319 -7.00 12.48 -17.77
N TYR A 320 -7.40 11.22 -17.52
CA TYR A 320 -7.59 10.22 -18.59
C TYR A 320 -9.06 9.99 -18.98
N ALA A 321 -10.01 10.78 -18.47
CA ALA A 321 -11.45 10.56 -18.66
C ALA A 321 -11.92 10.62 -20.13
N ASP A 322 -11.14 11.26 -21.00
CA ASP A 322 -11.40 11.36 -22.44
C ASP A 322 -10.79 10.21 -23.27
N LEU A 323 -9.98 9.33 -22.66
CA LEU A 323 -9.44 8.16 -23.34
C LEU A 323 -10.51 7.08 -23.58
N PRO A 324 -10.34 6.20 -24.58
CA PRO A 324 -11.12 4.97 -24.69
C PRO A 324 -11.18 4.21 -23.37
N PHE A 325 -12.33 3.59 -23.05
CA PHE A 325 -12.57 2.86 -21.80
C PHE A 325 -11.48 1.82 -21.44
N VAL A 326 -10.87 1.20 -22.45
CA VAL A 326 -9.77 0.24 -22.22
C VAL A 326 -8.54 0.91 -21.60
N TYR A 327 -8.33 2.20 -21.86
CA TYR A 327 -7.22 3.01 -21.39
C TYR A 327 -7.47 3.80 -20.09
N THR A 328 -8.69 3.74 -19.53
CA THR A 328 -9.03 4.41 -18.26
C THR A 328 -8.48 3.61 -17.08
N ASP A 329 -7.16 3.60 -16.97
CA ASP A 329 -6.36 3.01 -15.90
C ASP A 329 -4.99 3.74 -15.88
N GLY A 330 -4.18 3.53 -14.85
CA GLY A 330 -2.81 4.02 -14.82
C GLY A 330 -1.92 3.25 -15.79
N ALA A 331 -0.74 3.80 -16.09
CA ALA A 331 0.22 3.15 -16.99
C ALA A 331 0.70 1.76 -16.50
N ASN A 332 0.56 1.48 -15.20
CA ASN A 332 0.84 0.22 -14.49
C ASN A 332 -0.29 -0.04 -13.44
N PRO A 333 -0.50 -1.29 -12.98
CA PRO A 333 -1.83 -1.86 -12.68
C PRO A 333 -2.81 -1.05 -11.81
N GLY A 334 -4.00 -0.84 -12.36
CA GLY A 334 -5.30 -1.16 -11.76
C GLY A 334 -5.80 -2.54 -12.25
N ARG A 335 -6.73 -3.16 -11.52
CA ARG A 335 -7.24 -4.53 -11.80
C ARG A 335 -8.07 -4.57 -13.09
N GLY A 336 -7.93 -5.63 -13.88
CA GLY A 336 -8.94 -6.04 -14.87
C GLY A 336 -10.30 -6.31 -14.19
N GLY A 337 -11.26 -5.40 -14.39
CA GLY A 337 -12.69 -5.59 -14.09
C GLY A 337 -13.24 -4.96 -12.79
N LYS A 338 -12.41 -4.49 -11.86
CA LYS A 338 -12.83 -3.56 -10.78
C LYS A 338 -11.81 -2.43 -10.73
N LYS A 339 -11.93 -1.45 -11.63
CA LYS A 339 -10.99 -0.33 -11.66
C LYS A 339 -11.42 0.71 -10.62
N GLN A 340 -10.80 0.63 -9.45
CA GLN A 340 -10.58 1.78 -8.59
C GLN A 340 -9.70 2.76 -9.36
N CYS A 341 -9.87 4.07 -9.17
CA CYS A 341 -8.99 5.07 -9.78
C CYS A 341 -7.53 4.66 -9.51
N SER A 342 -6.66 4.67 -10.53
CA SER A 342 -5.26 4.30 -10.32
C SER A 342 -4.50 5.40 -9.58
N SER A 343 -3.58 4.99 -8.72
CA SER A 343 -3.01 5.87 -7.71
C SER A 343 -1.88 6.73 -8.23
N LEU A 344 -1.97 8.03 -7.96
CA LEU A 344 -0.84 8.93 -7.94
C LEU A 344 -0.16 8.83 -6.57
N PHE A 345 0.35 7.64 -6.23
CA PHE A 345 0.36 7.18 -4.84
C PHE A 345 0.90 8.18 -3.81
N LEU A 346 1.90 9.01 -4.08
CA LEU A 346 2.46 9.91 -3.05
C LEU A 346 3.09 11.21 -3.59
N PHE A 347 2.60 11.81 -4.68
CA PHE A 347 3.12 13.13 -5.08
C PHE A 347 2.90 14.20 -4.00
N VAL A 348 1.85 14.03 -3.20
CA VAL A 348 1.35 15.08 -2.30
C VAL A 348 1.78 14.89 -0.85
N SER A 349 2.07 13.64 -0.44
CA SER A 349 2.54 13.39 0.93
C SER A 349 3.91 14.03 1.20
N LEU A 350 4.73 14.18 0.16
CA LEU A 350 6.02 14.87 0.24
C LEU A 350 5.92 16.41 0.12
N CYS A 351 4.78 16.95 -0.31
CA CYS A 351 4.65 18.37 -0.65
C CYS A 351 4.17 19.23 0.55
N LEU A 352 3.65 18.61 1.61
CA LEU A 352 3.19 19.31 2.82
C LEU A 352 4.37 19.60 3.77
N CYS A 353 5.38 20.34 3.31
CA CYS A 353 6.54 20.72 4.12
C CYS A 353 6.55 22.22 4.41
N LEU A 354 6.24 22.57 5.66
CA LEU A 354 6.54 23.88 6.23
C LEU A 354 8.06 24.07 6.34
N SER A 355 8.53 25.30 6.16
CA SER A 355 9.92 25.70 6.37
C SER A 355 10.38 25.33 7.80
N LEU A 356 11.25 24.33 7.92
CA LEU A 356 11.78 23.81 9.18
C LEU A 356 13.30 24.08 9.29
N SER A 357 13.82 24.06 10.51
CA SER A 357 15.25 24.17 10.83
C SER A 357 16.00 22.83 10.67
N LEU A 358 17.33 22.84 10.51
CA LEU A 358 18.15 21.63 10.30
C LEU A 358 17.91 20.46 11.30
N HIS A 359 17.59 20.75 12.56
CA HIS A 359 17.32 19.68 13.53
C HIS A 359 15.87 19.18 13.49
N THR A 360 14.94 20.06 13.15
CA THR A 360 13.57 19.64 12.81
C THR A 360 13.55 18.86 11.49
N ASP A 361 14.51 19.08 10.59
CA ASP A 361 14.67 18.31 9.35
C ASP A 361 15.03 16.85 9.63
N LEU A 362 15.91 16.54 10.60
CA LEU A 362 16.24 15.15 10.94
C LEU A 362 15.09 14.41 11.62
N ASN A 363 14.36 15.06 12.54
CA ASN A 363 13.15 14.47 13.11
C ASN A 363 12.08 14.27 12.02
N PHE A 364 11.94 15.21 11.08
CA PHE A 364 11.02 15.10 9.96
C PHE A 364 11.41 13.94 9.04
N LEU A 365 12.66 13.86 8.61
CA LEU A 365 13.18 12.75 7.81
C LEU A 365 13.02 11.41 8.53
N MET A 366 13.25 11.35 9.84
CA MET A 366 12.98 10.14 10.64
C MET A 366 11.50 9.76 10.54
N SER A 367 10.58 10.72 10.76
CA SER A 367 9.14 10.47 10.64
C SER A 367 8.75 9.96 9.25
N MET A 368 9.32 10.54 8.19
CA MET A 368 9.11 10.08 6.81
C MET A 368 9.68 8.68 6.60
N ALA A 369 10.88 8.38 7.11
CA ALA A 369 11.52 7.07 6.93
C ALA A 369 10.79 5.95 7.68
N LEU A 370 10.23 6.25 8.86
CA LEU A 370 9.38 5.31 9.60
C LEU A 370 8.08 4.98 8.86
N THR A 371 7.65 5.80 7.91
CA THR A 371 6.48 5.52 7.06
C THR A 371 6.90 4.90 5.73
N ASP A 372 7.81 5.54 5.00
CA ASP A 372 8.13 5.18 3.63
C ASP A 372 9.15 4.05 3.55
N VAL A 373 10.30 4.22 4.20
CA VAL A 373 11.41 3.25 4.15
C VAL A 373 11.05 1.97 4.90
N ALA A 374 10.40 2.10 6.07
CA ALA A 374 9.94 0.95 6.86
C ALA A 374 8.88 0.10 6.15
N PHE A 375 8.11 0.72 5.24
CA PHE A 375 7.08 0.01 4.46
C PHE A 375 7.65 -0.85 3.35
N LEU A 376 8.74 -0.43 2.70
CA LEU A 376 9.31 -1.12 1.54
C LEU A 376 9.54 -2.63 1.70
N PRO A 377 10.18 -3.15 2.77
CA PRO A 377 10.33 -4.60 2.94
C PRO A 377 8.98 -5.31 3.04
N PHE A 378 8.01 -4.71 3.72
CA PHE A 378 6.66 -5.27 3.83
C PHE A 378 5.90 -5.23 2.51
N GLY A 379 6.00 -4.10 1.79
CA GLY A 379 5.51 -3.89 0.42
C GLY A 379 6.04 -4.95 -0.55
N TYR A 380 7.33 -5.26 -0.43
CA TYR A 380 8.03 -6.22 -1.25
C TYR A 380 7.63 -7.67 -0.92
N LEU A 381 7.70 -8.07 0.36
CA LEU A 381 7.60 -9.48 0.75
C LEU A 381 6.20 -10.09 0.55
N ILE A 382 5.12 -9.31 0.63
CA ILE A 382 3.75 -9.86 0.53
C ILE A 382 3.55 -10.58 -0.79
N ASP A 383 3.98 -9.97 -1.89
CA ASP A 383 3.82 -10.56 -3.21
C ASP A 383 4.89 -11.58 -3.54
N GLN A 384 6.10 -11.49 -2.96
CA GLN A 384 7.03 -12.62 -3.00
C GLN A 384 6.37 -13.89 -2.42
N TRP A 385 5.72 -13.76 -1.26
CA TRP A 385 4.97 -14.87 -0.65
C TRP A 385 3.80 -15.33 -1.52
N ARG A 386 2.94 -14.41 -2.01
CA ARG A 386 1.78 -14.79 -2.82
C ARG A 386 2.16 -15.40 -4.16
N TRP A 387 3.19 -14.88 -4.83
CA TRP A 387 3.70 -15.46 -6.07
C TRP A 387 4.25 -16.88 -5.84
N SER A 388 4.98 -17.09 -4.74
CA SER A 388 5.41 -18.44 -4.32
C SER A 388 4.22 -19.38 -4.13
N VAL A 389 3.16 -18.93 -3.46
CA VAL A 389 1.92 -19.70 -3.27
C VAL A 389 1.22 -20.00 -4.60
N PHE A 390 1.11 -19.02 -5.49
CA PHE A 390 0.44 -19.20 -6.79
C PHE A 390 1.24 -20.13 -7.72
N ARG A 391 2.58 -20.08 -7.69
CA ARG A 391 3.44 -21.01 -8.43
C ARG A 391 3.45 -22.43 -7.84
N GLY A 392 3.06 -22.57 -6.57
CA GLY A 392 3.08 -23.84 -5.83
C GLY A 392 4.39 -24.12 -5.10
N ASP A 393 5.33 -23.16 -5.08
CA ASP A 393 6.60 -23.23 -4.36
C ASP A 393 6.36 -23.27 -2.82
N THR A 394 5.31 -22.57 -2.35
CA THR A 394 4.83 -22.64 -0.97
C THR A 394 3.52 -23.43 -0.92
N PRO A 395 3.55 -24.73 -0.53
CA PRO A 395 2.36 -25.55 -0.40
C PRO A 395 1.50 -25.12 0.80
N ALA A 396 0.24 -25.58 0.83
CA ALA A 396 -0.74 -25.15 1.82
C ALA A 396 -0.33 -25.48 3.26
N ASP A 397 0.45 -26.53 3.51
CA ASP A 397 1.00 -26.92 4.82
C ASP A 397 2.25 -26.14 5.22
N LYS A 398 2.66 -25.14 4.43
CA LYS A 398 3.81 -24.25 4.68
C LYS A 398 3.48 -22.77 4.57
N TYR A 399 2.19 -22.42 4.44
CA TYR A 399 1.76 -21.03 4.26
C TYR A 399 2.31 -20.11 5.34
N ASN A 400 2.20 -20.51 6.62
CA ASN A 400 2.56 -19.63 7.71
C ASN A 400 4.08 -19.66 7.99
N GLU A 401 4.70 -20.83 7.86
CA GLU A 401 6.15 -21.00 7.99
C GLU A 401 6.91 -20.15 6.95
N ASP A 402 6.57 -20.25 5.67
CA ASP A 402 7.26 -19.51 4.61
C ASP A 402 6.96 -18.00 4.67
N TRP A 403 5.78 -17.62 5.15
CA TRP A 403 5.46 -16.22 5.46
C TRP A 403 6.45 -15.65 6.49
N TRP A 404 6.71 -16.39 7.59
CA TRP A 404 7.62 -15.95 8.63
C TRP A 404 9.09 -16.01 8.21
N LYS A 405 9.49 -16.96 7.36
CA LYS A 405 10.83 -16.94 6.74
C LYS A 405 11.06 -15.65 5.96
N LEU A 406 10.08 -15.21 5.15
CA LEU A 406 10.20 -13.96 4.39
C LEU A 406 10.18 -12.72 5.31
N ARG A 407 9.32 -12.69 6.33
CA ARG A 407 9.28 -11.60 7.33
C ARG A 407 10.60 -11.46 8.08
N CYS A 408 11.17 -12.57 8.52
CA CYS A 408 12.46 -12.59 9.20
C CYS A 408 13.58 -12.15 8.26
N LYS A 409 13.71 -12.78 7.08
CA LYS A 409 14.77 -12.47 6.11
C LYS A 409 14.70 -11.04 5.56
N ILE A 410 13.56 -10.63 5.01
CA ILE A 410 13.43 -9.37 4.26
C ILE A 410 13.20 -8.19 5.20
N GLN A 411 12.36 -8.35 6.22
CA GLN A 411 11.97 -7.24 7.09
C GLN A 411 12.74 -7.23 8.42
N GLY A 412 13.41 -8.31 8.82
CA GLY A 412 14.12 -8.36 10.10
C GLY A 412 13.20 -8.30 11.30
N VAL A 413 11.99 -8.88 11.17
CA VAL A 413 11.01 -8.94 12.26
C VAL A 413 10.61 -10.38 12.57
N SER A 414 10.45 -10.68 13.84
CA SER A 414 10.08 -12.01 14.33
C SER A 414 8.66 -12.01 14.93
N PRO A 415 7.98 -13.17 14.96
CA PRO A 415 6.70 -13.27 15.66
C PRO A 415 6.92 -13.14 17.18
N PRO A 416 6.03 -12.47 17.92
CA PRO A 416 6.15 -12.37 19.36
C PRO A 416 5.74 -13.63 20.13
N VAL A 417 5.06 -14.55 19.45
CA VAL A 417 4.55 -15.80 20.02
C VAL A 417 4.76 -16.92 19.01
N GLN A 418 4.85 -18.17 19.48
CA GLN A 418 5.00 -19.31 18.59
C GLN A 418 3.84 -19.35 17.60
N ARG A 419 4.16 -19.61 16.33
CA ARG A 419 3.18 -19.82 15.28
C ARG A 419 3.18 -21.27 14.85
N THR A 420 2.03 -21.76 14.42
CA THR A 420 1.84 -23.10 13.87
C THR A 420 1.18 -23.01 12.49
N GLU A 421 1.05 -24.13 11.80
CA GLU A 421 0.31 -24.17 10.52
C GLU A 421 -1.21 -24.18 10.71
N GLU A 422 -1.73 -24.17 11.93
CA GLU A 422 -3.12 -23.79 12.19
C GLU A 422 -3.33 -22.29 11.97
N ASP A 423 -2.26 -21.49 12.10
CA ASP A 423 -2.30 -20.06 11.86
C ASP A 423 -2.26 -19.73 10.36
N PHE A 424 -2.79 -18.56 10.02
CA PHE A 424 -2.72 -17.99 8.69
C PHE A 424 -2.56 -16.48 8.79
N ASP A 425 -1.39 -16.07 9.29
CA ASP A 425 -1.02 -14.68 9.53
C ASP A 425 -1.11 -13.77 8.29
N PRO A 426 -0.77 -14.19 7.05
CA PRO A 426 -1.00 -13.35 5.87
C PRO A 426 -2.49 -12.99 5.67
N GLY A 427 -3.42 -13.89 6.02
CA GLY A 427 -4.87 -13.61 5.96
C GLY A 427 -5.34 -12.51 6.92
N ALA A 428 -4.54 -12.18 7.93
CA ALA A 428 -4.82 -11.08 8.85
C ALA A 428 -4.46 -9.69 8.29
N LYS A 429 -4.05 -9.59 7.01
CA LYS A 429 -3.82 -8.33 6.27
C LYS A 429 -4.81 -8.20 5.12
N PHE A 430 -5.61 -7.13 5.08
CA PHE A 430 -6.76 -6.92 4.19
C PHE A 430 -6.55 -7.34 2.73
N HIS A 431 -5.42 -6.97 2.12
CA HIS A 431 -5.14 -7.20 0.70
C HIS A 431 -5.04 -8.67 0.31
N VAL A 432 -4.73 -9.56 1.26
CA VAL A 432 -4.66 -11.00 1.04
C VAL A 432 -6.06 -11.59 0.82
N PRO A 433 -7.03 -11.50 1.75
CA PRO A 433 -8.40 -11.96 1.53
C PRO A 433 -9.17 -11.16 0.48
N ALA A 434 -8.81 -9.89 0.26
CA ALA A 434 -9.44 -9.05 -0.76
C ALA A 434 -8.87 -9.25 -2.17
N SER A 435 -7.84 -10.08 -2.35
CA SER A 435 -7.21 -10.38 -3.64
C SER A 435 -6.71 -9.11 -4.38
N TYR A 436 -6.08 -8.18 -3.64
CA TYR A 436 -5.43 -7.01 -4.24
C TYR A 436 -3.91 -7.23 -4.28
N SER A 437 -3.29 -7.12 -5.45
CA SER A 437 -1.82 -7.18 -5.57
C SER A 437 -1.17 -6.08 -4.72
N TYR A 438 -0.01 -6.35 -4.14
CA TYR A 438 0.66 -5.51 -3.14
C TYR A 438 1.94 -4.87 -3.66
N ASP A 439 2.58 -5.52 -4.64
CA ASP A 439 3.70 -5.03 -5.44
C ASP A 439 3.50 -3.59 -5.95
N ARG A 440 2.26 -3.20 -6.28
CA ARG A 440 1.90 -1.82 -6.64
C ARG A 440 2.34 -0.79 -5.60
N TYR A 441 2.27 -1.14 -4.31
CA TYR A 441 2.64 -0.23 -3.22
C TYR A 441 4.17 -0.15 -3.11
N PHE A 442 4.89 -1.27 -3.28
CA PHE A 442 6.36 -1.24 -3.31
C PHE A 442 6.86 -0.33 -4.45
N VAL A 443 6.35 -0.56 -5.67
CA VAL A 443 6.69 0.26 -6.83
C VAL A 443 6.36 1.72 -6.58
N ALA A 444 5.14 2.00 -6.10
CA ALA A 444 4.69 3.35 -5.77
C ALA A 444 5.61 4.06 -4.77
N PHE A 445 6.03 3.38 -3.70
CA PHE A 445 6.87 3.96 -2.65
C PHE A 445 8.31 4.25 -3.12
N VAL A 446 8.75 3.64 -4.22
CA VAL A 446 10.03 3.96 -4.87
C VAL A 446 9.85 5.09 -5.89
N ILE A 447 8.94 4.92 -6.86
CA ILE A 447 8.83 5.84 -7.99
C ILE A 447 8.29 7.21 -7.58
N GLN A 448 7.58 7.32 -6.46
CA GLN A 448 7.13 8.61 -5.90
C GLN A 448 8.29 9.61 -5.75
N PHE A 449 9.50 9.15 -5.43
CA PHE A 449 10.64 10.03 -5.24
C PHE A 449 11.26 10.46 -6.57
N GLN A 450 11.22 9.60 -7.59
CA GLN A 450 11.61 9.97 -8.96
C GLN A 450 10.71 11.06 -9.52
N PHE A 451 9.41 10.86 -9.31
CA PHE A 451 8.33 11.78 -9.63
C PHE A 451 8.49 13.11 -8.90
N TYR A 452 8.65 13.06 -7.58
CA TYR A 452 8.86 14.24 -6.74
C TYR A 452 10.11 15.03 -7.17
N LYS A 453 11.25 14.36 -7.41
CA LYS A 453 12.45 14.99 -7.94
C LYS A 453 12.21 15.68 -9.27
N ALA A 454 11.55 15.01 -10.21
CA ALA A 454 11.25 15.60 -11.52
C ALA A 454 10.33 16.85 -11.43
N ALA A 455 9.40 16.87 -10.47
CA ALA A 455 8.56 18.04 -10.21
C ALA A 455 9.37 19.18 -9.55
N CYS A 456 10.26 18.88 -8.61
CA CYS A 456 11.17 19.85 -8.00
C CYS A 456 12.12 20.48 -9.02
N GLU A 457 12.67 19.68 -9.94
CA GLU A 457 13.48 20.17 -11.05
C GLU A 457 12.66 21.06 -11.99
N ALA A 458 11.41 20.68 -12.31
CA ALA A 458 10.50 21.51 -13.09
C ALA A 458 10.13 22.83 -12.37
N ALA A 459 10.12 22.82 -11.04
CA ALA A 459 9.96 24.00 -10.21
C ALA A 459 11.23 24.85 -10.09
N ASN A 460 12.34 24.45 -10.72
CA ASN A 460 13.68 25.07 -10.61
C ASN A 460 14.23 25.10 -9.17
N TYR A 461 13.86 24.10 -8.35
CA TYR A 461 14.39 23.96 -7.00
C TYR A 461 15.79 23.32 -7.02
N THR A 462 16.74 23.88 -6.26
CA THR A 462 18.16 23.45 -6.25
C THR A 462 18.68 23.06 -4.87
N GLY A 463 17.83 23.07 -3.84
CA GLY A 463 18.21 22.71 -2.47
C GLY A 463 18.15 21.20 -2.20
N PRO A 464 18.33 20.78 -0.94
CA PRO A 464 18.12 19.39 -0.54
C PRO A 464 16.73 18.91 -0.91
N LEU A 465 16.61 17.75 -1.56
CA LEU A 465 15.35 17.28 -2.14
C LEU A 465 14.18 17.30 -1.13
N HIS A 466 14.40 16.88 0.12
CA HIS A 466 13.38 16.85 1.17
C HIS A 466 12.85 18.22 1.65
N GLN A 467 13.44 19.32 1.19
CA GLN A 467 12.99 20.69 1.46
C GLN A 467 12.28 21.32 0.26
N CYS A 468 12.10 20.58 -0.82
CA CYS A 468 11.38 21.06 -2.00
C CYS A 468 9.88 21.23 -1.69
N ASP A 469 9.34 22.36 -2.13
CA ASP A 469 7.90 22.60 -2.18
C ASP A 469 7.60 23.21 -3.56
N PHE A 470 6.73 22.55 -4.31
CA PHE A 470 6.29 22.99 -5.63
C PHE A 470 4.83 23.48 -5.63
N TYR A 471 4.27 23.80 -4.46
CA TYR A 471 2.99 24.50 -4.34
C TYR A 471 2.97 25.76 -5.22
N ASN A 472 1.84 26.01 -5.89
CA ASN A 472 1.66 27.11 -6.83
C ASN A 472 2.66 27.11 -8.02
N ASN A 473 3.17 25.93 -8.40
CA ASN A 473 4.05 25.77 -9.55
C ASN A 473 3.37 25.01 -10.69
N LYS A 474 2.88 25.76 -11.68
CA LYS A 474 2.22 25.18 -12.87
C LYS A 474 3.16 24.37 -13.76
N ALA A 475 4.45 24.68 -13.80
CA ALA A 475 5.39 23.90 -14.62
C ALA A 475 5.58 22.48 -14.06
N ALA A 476 5.65 22.34 -12.73
CA ALA A 476 5.60 21.05 -12.07
C ALA A 476 4.28 20.31 -12.34
N GLY A 477 3.15 21.01 -12.21
CA GLY A 477 1.84 20.44 -12.50
C GLY A 477 1.66 19.99 -13.96
N ASP A 478 2.05 20.80 -14.95
CA ASP A 478 2.01 20.45 -16.37
C ASP A 478 2.80 19.18 -16.65
N LYS A 479 3.96 19.01 -16.01
CA LYS A 479 4.79 17.82 -16.14
C LYS A 479 4.10 16.57 -15.58
N ILE A 480 3.49 16.67 -14.40
CA ILE A 480 2.69 15.59 -13.80
C ILE A 480 1.51 15.24 -14.71
N ARG A 481 0.68 16.23 -15.07
CA ARG A 481 -0.52 16.05 -15.91
C ARG A 481 -0.19 15.40 -17.26
N SER A 482 0.92 15.80 -17.88
CA SER A 482 1.33 15.23 -19.17
C SER A 482 1.59 13.72 -19.14
N MET A 483 1.94 13.16 -17.97
CA MET A 483 2.05 11.73 -17.75
C MET A 483 0.68 11.11 -17.45
N LEU A 484 -0.15 11.75 -16.62
CA LEU A 484 -1.49 11.23 -16.25
C LEU A 484 -2.45 11.14 -17.44
N GLN A 485 -2.38 12.08 -18.37
CA GLN A 485 -3.21 12.09 -19.58
C GLN A 485 -2.95 10.89 -20.50
N LEU A 486 -1.83 10.17 -20.31
CA LEU A 486 -1.57 8.95 -21.07
C LEU A 486 -2.46 7.79 -20.61
N GLY A 487 -2.95 7.79 -19.36
CA GLY A 487 -3.63 6.63 -18.78
C GLY A 487 -2.83 5.35 -19.02
N SER A 488 -3.50 4.29 -19.48
CA SER A 488 -2.84 3.07 -19.94
C SER A 488 -2.69 2.99 -21.47
N SER A 489 -2.78 4.10 -22.20
CA SER A 489 -2.61 4.14 -23.68
C SER A 489 -1.18 3.90 -24.15
N LYS A 490 -0.19 4.05 -23.27
CA LYS A 490 1.23 3.80 -23.55
C LYS A 490 1.81 2.82 -22.53
N PRO A 491 2.86 2.06 -22.89
CA PRO A 491 3.66 1.32 -21.93
C PRO A 491 4.18 2.26 -20.83
N TRP A 492 4.23 1.79 -19.59
CA TRP A 492 4.67 2.60 -18.46
C TRP A 492 6.06 3.23 -18.60
N PRO A 493 7.06 2.65 -19.32
CA PRO A 493 8.34 3.33 -19.49
C PRO A 493 8.21 4.64 -20.27
N ASP A 494 7.23 4.76 -21.16
CA ASP A 494 6.96 6.00 -21.90
C ASP A 494 6.34 7.05 -20.97
N ALA A 495 5.44 6.62 -20.07
CA ALA A 495 4.88 7.48 -19.04
C ALA A 495 5.96 7.95 -18.06
N MET A 496 6.86 7.05 -17.64
CA MET A 496 8.02 7.37 -16.80
C MET A 496 8.94 8.38 -17.50
N GLU A 497 9.24 8.18 -18.78
CA GLU A 497 10.10 9.09 -19.55
C GLU A 497 9.47 10.47 -19.73
N LYS A 498 8.14 10.53 -19.90
CA LYS A 498 7.41 11.79 -20.02
C LYS A 498 7.59 12.69 -18.80
N ILE A 499 7.59 12.10 -17.59
CA ILE A 499 7.73 12.85 -16.35
C ILE A 499 9.17 12.97 -15.87
N THR A 500 10.00 11.93 -15.96
CA THR A 500 11.35 11.94 -15.37
C THR A 500 12.48 12.13 -16.38
N GLY A 501 12.21 11.95 -17.68
CA GLY A 501 13.24 11.90 -18.71
C GLY A 501 13.99 10.57 -18.79
N GLN A 502 13.63 9.57 -17.97
CA GLN A 502 14.20 8.21 -18.01
C GLN A 502 13.11 7.14 -18.13
N ARG A 503 13.48 5.95 -18.60
CA ARG A 503 12.54 4.84 -18.86
C ARG A 503 12.48 3.79 -17.74
N SER A 504 13.40 3.83 -16.78
CA SER A 504 13.53 2.83 -15.71
C SER A 504 13.04 3.35 -14.36
N MET A 505 12.56 2.42 -13.54
CA MET A 505 12.39 2.67 -12.10
C MET A 505 13.77 2.75 -11.43
N ASP A 506 13.92 3.66 -10.47
CA ASP A 506 15.19 3.96 -9.82
C ASP A 506 14.96 4.41 -8.37
N ALA A 507 15.69 3.82 -7.42
CA ALA A 507 15.63 4.22 -6.02
C ALA A 507 16.60 5.37 -5.68
N GLY A 508 17.44 5.82 -6.62
CA GLY A 508 18.36 6.93 -6.46
C GLY A 508 17.72 8.19 -5.85
N PRO A 509 16.58 8.70 -6.37
CA PRO A 509 15.90 9.87 -5.80
C PRO A 509 15.37 9.66 -4.37
N LEU A 510 14.98 8.43 -4.01
CA LEU A 510 14.60 8.08 -2.64
C LEU A 510 15.82 8.17 -1.71
N LEU A 511 16.95 7.60 -2.13
CA LEU A 511 18.19 7.67 -1.36
C LEU A 511 18.69 9.11 -1.22
N GLU A 512 18.56 9.93 -2.27
CA GLU A 512 18.87 11.36 -2.24
C GLU A 512 18.02 12.12 -1.22
N TYR A 513 16.70 11.86 -1.19
CA TYR A 513 15.78 12.46 -0.22
C TYR A 513 16.20 12.17 1.23
N PHE A 514 16.52 10.90 1.52
CA PHE A 514 16.89 10.45 2.86
C PHE A 514 18.38 10.55 3.20
N GLN A 515 19.20 11.10 2.30
CA GLN A 515 20.66 11.13 2.47
C GLN A 515 21.10 11.75 3.81
N PRO A 516 20.54 12.88 4.30
CA PRO A 516 20.94 13.42 5.61
C PRO A 516 20.63 12.48 6.78
N LEU A 517 19.51 11.77 6.71
CA LEU A 517 19.13 10.79 7.74
C LEU A 517 20.03 9.55 7.67
N LEU A 518 20.37 9.08 6.47
CA LEU A 518 21.27 7.94 6.30
C LEU A 518 22.64 8.22 6.95
N GLU A 519 23.20 9.40 6.72
CA GLU A 519 24.48 9.77 7.33
C GLU A 519 24.40 9.91 8.86
N PHE A 520 23.28 10.40 9.39
CA PHE A 520 23.00 10.38 10.82
C PHE A 520 22.95 8.94 11.36
N LEU A 521 22.19 8.04 10.73
CA LEU A 521 22.03 6.65 11.16
C LEU A 521 23.35 5.86 11.09
N LYS A 522 24.16 6.07 10.06
CA LYS A 522 25.51 5.47 9.95
C LYS A 522 26.38 5.88 11.13
N LYS A 523 26.36 7.16 11.52
CA LYS A 523 27.11 7.66 12.66
C LYS A 523 26.63 7.06 13.98
N GLU A 524 25.33 6.91 14.15
CA GLU A 524 24.73 6.34 15.38
C GLU A 524 24.91 4.82 15.49
N ASN A 525 24.96 4.11 14.35
CA ASN A 525 25.07 2.65 14.33
C ASN A 525 26.52 2.16 14.30
N GLY A 526 27.43 2.90 13.64
CA GLY A 526 28.71 2.34 13.24
C GLY A 526 28.50 1.08 12.37
N ASP A 527 29.28 0.04 12.65
CA ASP A 527 29.22 -1.24 11.93
C ASP A 527 28.18 -2.23 12.50
N ASP A 528 27.45 -1.87 13.57
CA ASP A 528 26.38 -2.69 14.14
C ASP A 528 25.04 -2.39 13.46
N PHE A 529 24.81 -3.04 12.32
CA PHE A 529 23.54 -2.98 11.60
C PHE A 529 23.17 -4.30 10.90
N GLY A 530 21.87 -4.47 10.62
CA GLY A 530 21.31 -5.67 10.01
C GLY A 530 20.84 -6.70 11.04
N TRP A 531 20.47 -7.88 10.54
CA TRP A 531 19.96 -9.03 11.31
C TRP A 531 20.35 -10.32 10.57
N GLU A 532 20.18 -11.46 11.23
CA GLU A 532 20.42 -12.77 10.62
C GLU A 532 19.27 -13.14 9.66
N ASP A 533 19.56 -13.80 8.53
CA ASP A 533 18.52 -14.24 7.59
C ASP A 533 17.54 -15.27 8.20
N SER A 534 18.00 -16.05 9.17
CA SER A 534 17.21 -17.09 9.82
C SER A 534 16.25 -16.52 10.85
N CYS A 535 15.00 -16.97 10.79
CA CYS A 535 14.00 -16.61 11.79
C CYS A 535 14.38 -17.22 13.14
N PRO A 536 14.36 -16.45 14.25
CA PRO A 536 14.81 -16.94 15.54
C PRO A 536 13.85 -18.01 16.09
N GLU A 537 14.40 -19.09 16.66
CA GLU A 537 13.63 -20.11 17.38
C GLU A 537 13.23 -19.63 18.79
N ASP A 538 14.09 -18.82 19.41
CA ASP A 538 13.82 -18.21 20.71
C ASP A 538 12.83 -17.05 20.56
N LEU A 539 11.65 -17.21 21.15
CA LEU A 539 10.64 -16.16 21.19
C LEU A 539 11.07 -15.03 22.12
N PRO A 540 10.69 -13.78 21.81
CA PRO A 540 10.89 -12.70 22.74
C PRO A 540 10.03 -12.94 23.99
N THR A 541 10.61 -12.69 25.16
CA THR A 541 9.93 -12.91 26.45
C THR A 541 9.80 -11.60 27.21
N GLY A 542 8.59 -11.34 27.70
CA GLY A 542 8.31 -10.29 28.67
C GLY A 542 8.69 -10.78 30.07
N GLY A 543 9.52 -10.01 30.77
CA GLY A 543 9.80 -10.26 32.18
C GLY A 543 8.57 -9.93 33.03
N ALA A 544 7.79 -10.94 33.38
CA ALA A 544 6.96 -10.87 34.58
C ALA A 544 7.91 -10.79 35.79
N ALA A 545 7.86 -9.67 36.51
CA ALA A 545 8.33 -9.59 37.89
C ALA A 545 7.20 -10.01 38.83
#